data_AF-A0A4Y9UJD0-F1
#
_entry.id   AF-A0A4Y9UJD0-F1
#
_cell.length_a   1.000
_cell.length_b   1.000
_cell.length_c   1.000
_cell.angle_alpha   90.00
_cell.angle_beta   90.00
_cell.angle_gamma   90.00
#
_symmetry.space_group_name_H-M   'P 1'
#
loop_
_entity.id
_entity.type
_entity.pdbx_description
1 polymer ?
#
loop_
_entity_poly.entity_id
_entity_poly.type
_entity_poly.pdbx_seq_one_letter_code
_entity_poly.pdbx_strand_id
1 'polypeptide(L)'
;MAPHHLPFYLAPGSGVDPLMVVMGIFLIGTVLWVGTLYWKLHSLPERMAHKSQKLQFEIVAVLGIISLFTHLHIFWVAGLLLAMIDLPDFGTPLRSIAGSVERIADAAPGDGREPEQPSPPPAEKSVPKEKERSHV
;
A
#
# COMPACT_ATOMS: atom_id res chain seq x y z
N MET A 1 59.52 14.48 36.46
CA MET A 1 58.66 13.33 36.84
C MET A 1 57.23 13.76 36.55
N ALA A 2 56.60 13.19 35.52
CA ALA A 2 55.21 13.53 35.17
C ALA A 2 54.26 12.88 36.21
N PRO A 3 53.11 13.50 36.54
CA PRO A 3 52.24 13.02 37.60
C PRO A 3 51.71 11.61 37.30
N HIS A 4 51.87 10.70 38.25
CA HIS A 4 51.55 9.26 38.15
C HIS A 4 50.04 8.91 38.16
N HIS A 5 49.15 9.89 37.96
CA HIS A 5 47.72 9.64 37.77
C HIS A 5 47.13 10.70 36.82
N LEU A 6 47.19 10.42 35.53
CA LEU A 6 46.32 11.15 34.60
C LEU A 6 44.93 10.50 34.67
N PRO A 7 43.84 11.26 34.83
CA PRO A 7 42.51 10.69 34.81
C PRO A 7 42.22 9.99 33.47
N PHE A 8 41.41 8.94 33.53
CA PHE A 8 41.19 8.00 32.40
C PHE A 8 40.63 8.65 31.12
N TYR A 9 40.03 9.83 31.24
CA TYR A 9 39.44 10.60 30.14
C TYR A 9 40.44 11.53 29.43
N LEU A 10 41.70 11.60 29.86
CA LEU A 10 42.75 12.36 29.18
C LEU A 10 43.72 11.41 28.46
N ALA A 11 44.01 11.73 27.20
CA ALA A 11 44.97 10.99 26.39
C ALA A 11 46.40 11.09 26.96
N PRO A 12 47.08 9.96 27.23
CA PRO A 12 48.49 9.99 27.62
C PRO A 12 49.37 10.36 26.41
N GLY A 13 50.36 11.23 26.60
CA GLY A 13 51.25 11.71 25.53
C GLY A 13 52.16 10.64 24.88
N SER A 14 52.09 9.40 25.34
CA SER A 14 52.91 8.27 24.88
C SER A 14 52.10 7.05 24.42
N GLY A 15 50.76 7.15 24.29
CA GLY A 15 49.90 5.98 24.06
C GLY A 15 48.60 6.25 23.33
N VAL A 16 47.79 5.20 23.19
CA VAL A 16 46.46 5.25 22.58
C VAL A 16 45.47 5.98 23.48
N ASP A 17 44.69 6.90 22.91
CA ASP A 17 43.60 7.61 23.61
C ASP A 17 42.36 6.71 23.73
N PRO A 18 41.99 6.25 24.94
CA PRO A 18 40.84 5.37 25.14
C PRO A 18 39.51 5.99 24.72
N LEU A 19 39.33 7.30 24.90
CA LEU A 19 38.09 7.98 24.52
C LEU A 19 37.96 8.08 23.01
N MET A 20 39.06 8.38 22.31
CA MET A 20 39.09 8.36 20.85
C MET A 20 38.70 6.99 20.29
N VAL A 21 39.22 5.91 20.88
CA VAL A 21 38.91 4.54 20.46
C VAL A 21 37.45 4.18 20.72
N VAL A 22 36.94 4.45 21.94
CA VAL A 22 35.54 4.19 22.30
C VAL A 22 34.60 4.97 21.38
N MET A 23 34.91 6.23 21.10
CA MET A 23 34.08 7.07 20.25
C MET A 23 34.15 6.68 18.78
N GLY A 24 35.30 6.20 18.30
CA GLY A 24 35.43 5.58 16.99
C GLY A 24 34.53 4.35 16.84
N ILE A 25 34.55 3.44 17.83
CA ILE A 25 33.69 2.24 17.83
C ILE A 25 32.22 2.64 17.90
N PHE A 26 31.86 3.59 18.77
CA PHE A 26 30.51 4.09 18.90
C PHE A 26 30.00 4.72 17.61
N LEU A 27 30.82 5.53 16.93
CA LEU A 27 30.47 6.14 15.65
C LEU A 27 30.21 5.07 14.60
N ILE A 28 31.11 4.08 14.47
CA ILE A 28 30.95 2.98 13.51
C ILE A 28 29.66 2.20 13.82
N GLY A 29 29.43 1.85 15.09
CA GLY A 29 28.20 1.16 15.51
C GLY A 29 26.94 1.95 15.19
N THR A 30 26.94 3.26 15.45
CA THR A 30 25.82 4.15 15.17
C THR A 30 25.56 4.26 13.66
N VAL A 31 26.61 4.42 12.84
CA VAL A 31 26.48 4.48 11.38
C VAL A 31 25.92 3.18 10.82
N LEU A 32 26.41 2.02 11.28
CA LEU A 32 25.88 0.73 10.85
C LEU A 32 24.43 0.52 11.30
N TRP A 33 24.09 0.95 12.51
CA TRP A 33 22.73 0.86 13.04
C TRP A 33 21.75 1.75 12.25
N VAL A 34 22.08 3.02 12.04
CA VAL A 34 21.27 3.95 11.25
C VAL A 34 21.21 3.53 9.78
N GLY A 35 22.31 3.05 9.20
CA GLY A 35 22.35 2.53 7.83
C GLY A 35 21.43 1.33 7.64
N THR A 36 21.44 0.38 8.58
CA THR A 36 20.54 -0.78 8.57
C THR A 36 19.08 -0.35 8.75
N LEU A 37 18.83 0.62 9.62
CA LEU A 37 17.50 1.21 9.81
C LEU A 37 17.00 1.89 8.53
N TYR A 38 17.87 2.63 7.84
CA TYR A 38 17.55 3.28 6.57
C TYR A 38 17.13 2.28 5.49
N TRP A 39 17.90 1.19 5.30
CA TRP A 39 17.51 0.12 4.36
C TRP A 39 16.20 -0.56 4.76
N LYS A 40 15.94 -0.71 6.06
CA LYS A 40 14.67 -1.25 6.55
C LYS A 40 13.50 -0.29 6.27
N LEU A 41 13.68 1.00 6.51
CA LEU A 41 12.69 2.05 6.20
C LEU A 41 12.44 2.18 4.69
N HIS A 42 13.45 1.95 3.85
CA HIS A 42 13.29 2.03 2.40
C HIS A 42 12.57 0.80 1.81
N SER A 43 12.71 -0.37 2.43
CA SER A 43 12.02 -1.60 2.02
C SER A 43 10.62 -1.77 2.61
N LEU A 44 10.25 -0.98 3.62
CA LEU A 44 8.89 -0.96 4.18
C LEU A 44 7.83 -0.48 3.17
N PRO A 45 8.02 0.63 2.43
CA PRO A 45 7.14 1.02 1.33
C PRO A 45 6.96 -0.13 0.33
N GLU A 46 8.04 -0.79 -0.07
CA GLU A 46 7.99 -1.85 -1.08
C GLU A 46 7.14 -3.05 -0.62
N ARG A 47 7.23 -3.46 0.65
CA ARG A 47 6.46 -4.59 1.18
C ARG A 47 4.96 -4.30 1.40
N MET A 48 4.60 -3.03 1.60
CA MET A 48 3.20 -2.61 1.74
C MET A 48 2.46 -2.51 0.41
N ALA A 49 3.16 -2.41 -0.72
CA ALA A 49 2.56 -2.43 -2.05
C ALA A 49 1.73 -3.70 -2.34
N HIS A 50 1.95 -4.78 -1.58
CA HIS A 50 1.25 -6.06 -1.76
C HIS A 50 0.09 -6.29 -0.77
N LYS A 51 -0.07 -5.46 0.27
CA LYS A 51 -1.13 -5.65 1.29
C LYS A 51 -2.03 -4.43 1.55
N SER A 52 -1.65 -3.22 1.13
CA SER A 52 -2.40 -2.02 1.50
C SER A 52 -3.17 -1.38 0.33
N GLN A 53 -4.26 -0.72 0.71
CA GLN A 53 -5.19 0.06 -0.08
C GLN A 53 -4.44 1.02 -1.03
N LYS A 54 -4.75 0.95 -2.33
CA LYS A 54 -4.13 1.73 -3.42
C LYS A 54 -3.99 3.23 -3.10
N LEU A 55 -4.94 3.76 -2.31
CA LEU A 55 -5.06 5.16 -1.90
C LEU A 55 -4.01 5.57 -0.83
N GLN A 56 -3.70 4.71 0.15
CA GLN A 56 -2.69 5.03 1.17
C GLN A 56 -1.30 5.18 0.54
N PHE A 57 -0.99 4.33 -0.45
CA PHE A 57 0.29 4.40 -1.16
C PHE A 57 0.43 5.65 -2.01
N GLU A 58 -0.64 6.06 -2.70
CA GLU A 58 -0.66 7.31 -3.47
C GLU A 58 -0.43 8.53 -2.57
N ILE A 59 -1.09 8.63 -1.41
CA ILE A 59 -0.90 9.75 -0.48
C ILE A 59 0.54 9.79 0.04
N VAL A 60 1.08 8.65 0.47
CA VAL A 60 2.47 8.56 0.99
C VAL A 60 3.48 8.92 -0.10
N ALA A 61 3.27 8.49 -1.35
CA ALA A 61 4.14 8.81 -2.48
C ALA A 61 4.13 10.30 -2.82
N VAL A 62 2.95 10.93 -2.88
CA VAL A 62 2.83 12.38 -3.12
C VAL A 62 3.53 13.17 -2.01
N LEU A 63 3.36 12.77 -0.75
CA LEU A 63 3.99 13.46 0.38
C LEU A 63 5.53 13.34 0.36
N GLY A 64 6.05 12.19 -0.09
CA GLY A 64 7.48 11.97 -0.31
C GLY A 64 8.04 12.86 -1.44
N ILE A 65 7.34 12.97 -2.56
CA ILE A 65 7.73 13.84 -3.68
C ILE A 65 7.74 15.32 -3.24
N ILE A 66 6.72 15.75 -2.50
CA ILE A 66 6.66 17.11 -1.92
C ILE A 66 7.84 17.35 -0.98
N SER A 67 8.15 16.38 -0.10
CA SER A 67 9.30 16.48 0.80
C SER A 67 10.62 16.68 0.04
N LEU A 68 10.80 15.95 -1.07
CA LEU A 68 12.02 16.03 -1.89
C LEU A 68 12.14 17.36 -2.63
N PHE A 69 11.02 17.87 -3.16
CA PHE A 69 10.98 19.15 -3.85
C PHE A 69 11.23 20.32 -2.89
N THR A 70 10.60 20.31 -1.71
CA THR A 70 10.70 21.41 -0.75
C THR A 70 11.88 21.26 0.22
N HIS A 71 12.57 20.12 0.23
CA HIS A 71 13.61 19.77 1.22
C HIS A 71 13.12 19.82 2.69
N LEU A 72 11.81 19.78 2.90
CA LEU A 72 11.22 19.77 4.24
C LEU A 72 11.06 18.31 4.71
N HIS A 73 11.94 17.90 5.62
CA HIS A 73 11.97 16.55 6.18
C HIS A 73 10.69 16.18 6.93
N ILE A 74 9.89 17.16 7.38
CA ILE A 74 8.65 16.90 8.09
C ILE A 74 7.62 16.14 7.24
N PHE A 75 7.57 16.40 5.93
CA PHE A 75 6.67 15.69 5.02
C PHE A 75 7.10 14.24 4.81
N TRP A 76 8.41 13.99 4.76
CA TRP A 76 8.96 12.63 4.70
C TRP A 76 8.66 11.85 5.99
N VAL A 77 8.90 12.47 7.15
CA VAL A 77 8.59 11.86 8.46
C VAL A 77 7.09 11.59 8.59
N ALA A 78 6.23 12.56 8.22
CA ALA A 78 4.78 12.39 8.24
C ALA A 78 4.32 11.26 7.30
N GLY A 79 4.91 11.13 6.12
CA GLY A 79 4.61 10.04 5.18
C GLY A 79 4.99 8.68 5.73
N LEU A 80 6.14 8.58 6.40
CA LEU A 80 6.56 7.36 7.10
C LEU A 80 5.66 7.02 8.29
N LEU A 81 5.28 8.01 9.09
CA LEU A 81 4.35 7.82 10.21
C LEU A 81 2.98 7.34 9.71
N LEU A 82 2.48 7.95 8.64
CA LEU A 82 1.22 7.59 8.01
C LEU A 82 1.27 6.19 7.38
N ALA A 83 2.43 5.76 6.89
CA ALA A 83 2.64 4.40 6.40
C ALA A 83 2.66 3.35 7.52
N MET A 84 3.04 3.74 8.75
CA MET A 84 3.07 2.85 9.91
C MET A 84 1.68 2.62 10.53
N ILE A 85 0.70 3.49 10.23
CA ILE A 85 -0.69 3.36 10.65
C ILE A 85 -1.51 2.79 9.50
N ASP A 86 -2.22 1.70 9.73
CA ASP A 86 -3.17 1.16 8.75
C ASP A 86 -4.42 2.05 8.71
N LEU A 87 -4.60 2.77 7.60
CA LEU A 87 -5.84 3.51 7.35
C LEU A 87 -6.94 2.52 6.90
N PRO A 88 -8.16 2.59 7.44
CA PRO A 88 -9.23 1.70 7.01
C PRO A 88 -9.63 1.96 5.56
N ASP A 89 -10.12 0.92 4.88
CA ASP A 89 -10.59 1.00 3.50
C ASP A 89 -11.88 1.81 3.41
N PHE A 90 -11.75 3.09 3.04
CA PHE A 90 -12.88 3.97 2.80
C PHE A 90 -13.46 3.84 1.37
N GLY A 91 -12.77 3.16 0.46
CA GLY A 91 -13.20 3.00 -0.93
C GLY A 91 -14.29 1.93 -1.09
N THR A 92 -14.13 0.78 -0.43
CA THR A 92 -15.09 -0.32 -0.48
C THR A 92 -16.50 0.10 -0.01
N PRO A 93 -16.67 0.82 1.13
CA PRO A 93 -17.97 1.36 1.53
C PRO A 93 -18.55 2.34 0.52
N LEU A 94 -17.76 3.30 0.00
CA LEU A 94 -18.23 4.26 -1.01
C LEU A 94 -18.71 3.57 -2.29
N ARG A 95 -17.99 2.55 -2.77
CA ARG A 95 -18.37 1.75 -3.94
C ARG A 95 -19.69 1.00 -3.71
N SER A 96 -19.88 0.48 -2.50
CA SER A 96 -21.13 -0.20 -2.12
C SER A 96 -22.34 0.74 -2.09
N ILE A 97 -22.13 1.99 -1.64
CA ILE A 97 -23.16 3.04 -1.62
C ILE A 97 -23.51 3.43 -3.06
N ALA A 98 -22.51 3.67 -3.91
CA ALA A 98 -22.74 4.00 -5.32
C ALA A 98 -23.54 2.90 -6.04
N GLY A 99 -23.17 1.63 -5.84
CA GLY A 99 -23.92 0.50 -6.43
C GLY A 99 -25.32 0.31 -5.83
N SER A 100 -25.52 0.64 -4.55
CA SER A 100 -26.85 0.60 -3.94
C SER A 100 -27.75 1.73 -4.45
N VAL A 101 -27.19 2.93 -4.64
CA VAL A 101 -27.89 4.08 -5.24
C VAL A 101 -28.23 3.80 -6.70
N GLU A 102 -27.34 3.20 -7.48
CA GLU A 102 -27.60 2.80 -8.87
C GLU A 102 -28.76 1.81 -8.95
N ARG A 103 -28.82 0.79 -8.08
CA ARG A 103 -29.98 -0.11 -8.00
C ARG A 103 -31.27 0.58 -7.58
N ILE A 104 -31.20 1.57 -6.69
CA ILE A 104 -32.39 2.34 -6.27
C ILE A 104 -32.86 3.26 -7.41
N ALA A 105 -31.94 3.83 -8.18
CA ALA A 105 -32.24 4.63 -9.36
C ALA A 105 -32.86 3.77 -10.48
N ASP A 106 -32.34 2.56 -10.72
CA ASP A 106 -32.94 1.59 -11.64
C ASP A 106 -34.28 1.02 -11.15
N ALA A 107 -34.49 0.94 -9.83
CA ALA A 107 -35.74 0.46 -9.22
C ALA A 107 -36.79 1.57 -9.03
N ALA A 108 -36.45 2.84 -9.29
CA ALA A 108 -37.41 3.93 -9.24
C ALA A 108 -38.42 3.77 -10.40
N PRO A 109 -39.73 3.72 -10.13
CA PRO A 109 -40.74 3.53 -11.18
C PRO A 109 -40.83 4.80 -12.02
N GLY A 110 -40.07 4.86 -13.11
CA GLY A 110 -40.02 6.06 -13.95
C GLY A 110 -39.25 5.98 -15.27
N ASP A 111 -38.53 4.90 -15.59
CA ASP A 111 -38.01 4.70 -16.95
C ASP A 111 -38.63 3.44 -17.58
N GLY A 112 -39.37 3.66 -18.66
CA GLY A 112 -40.23 2.69 -19.33
C GLY A 112 -39.47 1.64 -20.12
N ARG A 113 -38.65 0.82 -19.45
CA ARG A 113 -38.21 -0.46 -20.00
C ARG A 113 -39.10 -1.53 -19.41
N GLU A 114 -40.13 -1.90 -20.16
CA GLU A 114 -40.93 -3.09 -19.91
C GLU A 114 -39.99 -4.27 -19.61
N PRO A 115 -40.24 -5.06 -18.55
CA PRO A 115 -39.54 -6.32 -18.39
C PRO A 115 -39.86 -7.16 -19.63
N GLU A 116 -38.83 -7.42 -20.43
CA GLU A 116 -38.91 -8.34 -21.56
C GLU A 116 -39.39 -9.68 -21.00
N GLN A 117 -40.69 -9.95 -21.18
CA GLN A 117 -41.30 -11.20 -20.76
C GLN A 117 -40.53 -12.33 -21.43
N PRO A 118 -40.18 -13.41 -20.70
CA PRO A 118 -39.63 -14.60 -21.33
C PRO A 118 -40.66 -15.09 -22.35
N SER A 119 -40.32 -14.96 -23.64
CA SER A 119 -41.15 -15.45 -24.73
C SER A 119 -41.48 -16.93 -24.47
N PRO A 120 -42.76 -17.36 -24.57
CA PRO A 120 -43.10 -18.74 -24.35
C PRO A 120 -42.35 -19.63 -25.37
N PRO A 121 -41.88 -20.82 -24.96
CA PRO A 121 -41.14 -21.70 -25.84
C PRO A 121 -41.99 -22.03 -27.09
N PRO A 122 -41.39 -22.01 -28.30
CA PRO A 122 -42.14 -22.31 -29.52
C PRO A 122 -42.87 -23.65 -29.41
N ALA A 123 -44.20 -23.57 -29.49
CA ALA A 123 -45.08 -24.71 -29.57
C ALA A 123 -44.62 -25.62 -30.72
N GLU A 124 -44.33 -26.85 -30.35
CA GLU A 124 -44.04 -27.99 -31.20
C GLU A 124 -45.09 -28.10 -32.32
N LYS A 125 -44.72 -27.66 -33.53
CA LYS A 125 -45.48 -27.99 -34.73
C LYS A 125 -45.22 -29.46 -35.03
N SER A 126 -46.10 -30.32 -34.51
CA SER A 126 -46.30 -31.67 -35.01
C SER A 126 -46.63 -31.61 -36.50
N VAL A 127 -45.62 -31.84 -37.35
CA VAL A 127 -45.80 -32.08 -38.78
C VAL A 127 -46.23 -33.54 -38.94
N PRO A 128 -47.42 -33.85 -39.47
CA PRO A 128 -47.77 -35.22 -39.82
C PRO A 128 -46.87 -35.69 -40.96
N LYS A 129 -46.09 -36.74 -40.70
CA LYS A 129 -45.24 -37.40 -41.68
C LYS A 129 -46.11 -38.12 -42.71
N GLU A 130 -46.27 -37.52 -43.87
CA GLU A 130 -46.80 -38.12 -45.08
C GLU A 130 -45.98 -39.39 -45.41
N LYS A 131 -46.63 -40.54 -45.26
CA LYS A 131 -46.07 -41.86 -45.56
C LYS A 131 -46.56 -42.28 -46.93
N GLU A 132 -45.86 -41.85 -47.98
CA GLU A 132 -45.93 -42.52 -49.27
C GLU A 132 -44.52 -42.64 -49.87
N ARG A 133 -43.89 -43.79 -49.63
CA ARG A 133 -42.83 -44.32 -50.49
C ARG A 133 -43.21 -45.75 -50.86
N SER A 134 -43.75 -45.85 -52.07
CA SER A 134 -43.79 -47.05 -52.89
C SER A 134 -42.37 -47.60 -53.09
N HIS A 135 -42.20 -48.90 -52.88
CA HIS A 135 -41.11 -49.67 -53.47
C HIS A 135 -41.67 -51.04 -53.86
N VAL A 136 -41.66 -51.24 -55.19
CA VAL A 136 -41.55 -52.46 -55.98
C VAL A 136 -41.02 -53.68 -55.22
#